data_AF-A0A968SUV4-F1
#
_entry.id   AF-A0A968SUV4-F1
#
_cell.length_a   1.000
_cell.length_b   1.000
_cell.length_c   1.000
_cell.angle_alpha   90.00
_cell.angle_beta   90.00
_cell.angle_gamma   90.00
#
_symmetry.space_group_name_H-M   'P 1'
#
loop_
_entity.id
_entity.type
_entity.pdbx_description
1 polymer ?
#
loop_
_entity_poly.entity_id
_entity_poly.type
_entity_poly.pdbx_seq_one_letter_code
_entity_poly.pdbx_strand_id
1 'polypeptide(L)'
;MNRVGIRREDKSRWEARTPLIPEDLGRLRAERGLDVVVQSSGQRAFADAEFTQVGIPVLSDLRDCPVILGVKEIPVDRIAPARTYLFFSHVIKGQPYNMPMLRRLLEYGCTLIDYERIVDELGRRVVAFGVHAGLAGAIDTLWSLGKRWEAKGHRTPLSDLQPAHAYSSLREAKAAIARAARGCREDRTFRSKAPVTLGVTGYGRVAKGVHEILDVLEPVEVAAEELGSISSMTGRFVRVRFEECHFAEPLDGTSFSKARYYADPESMRGIFGSRYLPTSDRLAERDLLGVPVSAARDPSRRSGPLRHRVRPAPRSHRRHQL
;
A
#
# COMPACT_ATOMS: atom_id res chain seq x y z
N MET A 1 -2.87 -35.70 -10.15
CA MET A 1 -3.14 -34.60 -9.18
C MET A 1 -2.32 -33.40 -9.61
N ASN A 2 -2.91 -32.20 -9.62
CA ASN A 2 -2.19 -30.99 -10.01
C ASN A 2 -1.39 -30.48 -8.81
N ARG A 3 -0.10 -30.84 -8.75
CA ARG A 3 0.82 -30.35 -7.71
C ARG A 3 0.96 -28.83 -7.78
N VAL A 4 0.88 -28.18 -6.63
CA VAL A 4 1.02 -26.73 -6.49
C VAL A 4 2.42 -26.39 -5.97
N GLY A 5 3.10 -25.48 -6.65
CA GLY A 5 4.40 -24.98 -6.25
C GLY A 5 4.31 -23.55 -5.72
N ILE A 6 4.79 -23.30 -4.51
CA ILE A 6 4.99 -21.93 -3.99
C ILE A 6 6.40 -21.49 -4.37
N ARG A 7 6.52 -20.54 -5.31
CA ARG A 7 7.83 -20.07 -5.77
C ARG A 7 8.52 -19.23 -4.70
N ARG A 8 9.85 -19.12 -4.81
CA ARG A 8 10.57 -18.04 -4.13
C ARG A 8 10.39 -16.73 -4.91
N GLU A 9 10.27 -15.64 -4.18
CA GLU A 9 10.29 -14.31 -4.77
C GLU A 9 11.72 -13.88 -5.09
N ASP A 10 11.90 -13.22 -6.22
CA ASP A 10 13.19 -12.76 -6.74
C ASP A 10 13.13 -11.32 -7.28
N LYS A 11 12.02 -10.62 -7.03
CA LYS A 11 11.79 -9.26 -7.54
C LYS A 11 12.78 -8.24 -7.01
N SER A 12 13.13 -8.34 -5.73
CA SER A 12 14.11 -7.49 -5.05
C SER A 12 14.52 -8.15 -3.74
N ARG A 13 15.64 -7.72 -3.14
CA ARG A 13 16.12 -8.19 -1.82
C ARG A 13 15.15 -7.94 -0.65
N TRP A 14 14.11 -7.13 -0.86
CA TRP A 14 13.14 -6.75 0.18
C TRP A 14 11.81 -7.52 0.06
N GLU A 15 11.61 -8.28 -1.02
CA GLU A 15 10.40 -9.09 -1.20
C GLU A 15 10.50 -10.40 -0.41
N ALA A 16 10.23 -10.33 0.89
CA ALA A 16 10.28 -11.47 1.80
C ALA A 16 8.93 -12.21 1.91
N ARG A 17 7.88 -11.75 1.23
CA ARG A 17 6.54 -12.34 1.39
C ARG A 17 6.45 -13.71 0.72
N THR A 18 5.47 -14.48 1.17
CA THR A 18 5.03 -15.73 0.55
C THR A 18 3.52 -15.63 0.29
N PRO A 19 2.99 -16.22 -0.80
CA PRO A 19 1.55 -16.23 -1.07
C PRO A 19 0.72 -16.88 0.03
N LEU A 20 1.28 -17.90 0.67
CA LEU A 20 0.66 -18.66 1.77
C LEU A 20 1.73 -18.94 2.84
N ILE A 21 1.34 -18.80 4.10
CA ILE A 21 2.19 -19.05 5.27
C ILE A 21 2.23 -20.55 5.61
N PRO A 22 3.22 -21.04 6.39
CA PRO A 22 3.33 -22.46 6.74
C PRO A 22 2.03 -23.03 7.30
N GLU A 23 1.42 -22.37 8.28
CA GLU A 23 0.22 -22.85 8.98
C GLU A 23 -0.97 -23.02 8.02
N ASP A 24 -1.16 -22.07 7.10
CA ASP A 24 -2.24 -22.13 6.11
C ASP A 24 -2.02 -23.28 5.12
N LEU A 25 -0.77 -23.54 4.70
CA LEU A 25 -0.46 -24.68 3.82
C LEU A 25 -0.64 -26.01 4.54
N GLY A 26 -0.20 -26.12 5.79
CA GLY A 26 -0.42 -27.30 6.63
C GLY A 26 -1.90 -27.61 6.76
N ARG A 27 -2.73 -26.59 7.06
CA ARG A 27 -4.18 -26.71 7.12
C ARG A 27 -4.79 -27.15 5.79
N LEU A 28 -4.43 -26.51 4.68
CA LEU A 28 -4.94 -26.87 3.34
C LEU A 28 -4.58 -28.29 2.95
N ARG A 29 -3.36 -28.75 3.28
CA ARG A 29 -2.94 -30.12 3.05
C ARG A 29 -3.77 -31.11 3.88
N ALA A 30 -3.94 -30.84 5.17
CA ALA A 30 -4.69 -31.72 6.08
C ALA A 30 -6.19 -31.79 5.74
N GLU A 31 -6.84 -30.65 5.49
CA GLU A 31 -8.29 -30.57 5.29
C GLU A 31 -8.73 -30.86 3.85
N ARG A 32 -7.88 -30.53 2.87
CA ARG A 32 -8.26 -30.58 1.44
C ARG A 32 -7.40 -31.56 0.62
N GLY A 33 -6.42 -32.20 1.23
CA GLY A 33 -5.51 -33.12 0.52
C GLY A 33 -4.67 -32.43 -0.55
N LEU A 34 -4.41 -31.13 -0.39
CA LEU A 34 -3.66 -30.35 -1.37
C LEU A 34 -2.21 -30.84 -1.49
N ASP A 35 -1.82 -31.33 -2.67
CA ASP A 35 -0.41 -31.64 -2.98
C ASP A 35 0.34 -30.33 -3.27
N VAL A 36 1.02 -29.82 -2.24
CA VAL A 36 1.76 -28.56 -2.29
C VAL A 36 3.22 -28.75 -1.86
N VAL A 37 4.10 -28.07 -2.58
CA VAL A 37 5.54 -27.99 -2.30
C VAL A 37 5.99 -26.53 -2.32
N VAL A 38 7.05 -26.22 -1.60
CA VAL A 38 7.61 -24.88 -1.49
C VAL A 38 9.01 -24.87 -2.09
N GLN A 39 9.34 -23.87 -2.89
CA GLN A 39 10.70 -23.68 -3.36
C GLN A 39 11.56 -23.08 -2.23
N SER A 40 12.75 -23.64 -2.00
CA SER A 40 13.71 -23.14 -1.01
C SER A 40 14.04 -21.66 -1.24
N SER A 41 14.08 -20.88 -0.15
CA SER A 41 14.37 -19.45 -0.19
C SER A 41 15.12 -18.97 1.06
N GLY A 42 16.25 -18.30 0.86
CA GLY A 42 16.98 -17.62 1.93
C GLY A 42 16.46 -16.21 2.27
N GLN A 43 15.43 -15.73 1.57
CA GLN A 43 14.92 -14.37 1.70
C GLN A 43 13.51 -14.30 2.31
N ARG A 44 12.73 -15.39 2.20
CA ARG A 44 11.34 -15.43 2.65
C ARG A 44 11.27 -15.19 4.17
N ALA A 45 10.22 -14.50 4.61
CA ALA A 45 9.96 -14.18 6.01
C ALA A 45 9.77 -15.42 6.90
N PHE A 46 9.42 -16.56 6.29
CA PHE A 46 9.33 -17.86 6.91
C PHE A 46 10.45 -18.74 6.36
N ALA A 47 11.23 -19.32 7.26
CA ALA A 47 12.31 -20.24 6.93
C ALA A 47 11.78 -21.55 6.35
N ASP A 48 12.59 -22.22 5.54
CA ASP A 48 12.26 -23.51 4.95
C ASP A 48 11.90 -24.56 6.02
N ALA A 49 12.57 -24.51 7.19
CA ALA A 49 12.29 -25.39 8.31
C ALA A 49 10.83 -25.29 8.81
N GLU A 50 10.25 -24.09 8.83
CA GLU A 50 8.87 -23.87 9.28
C GLU A 50 7.86 -24.58 8.37
N PHE A 51 8.11 -24.59 7.05
CA PHE A 51 7.29 -25.36 6.11
C PHE A 51 7.44 -26.88 6.30
N THR A 52 8.66 -27.36 6.53
CA THR A 52 8.87 -28.80 6.76
C THR A 52 8.21 -29.28 8.05
N GLN A 53 8.16 -28.45 9.10
CA GLN A 53 7.53 -28.76 10.38
C GLN A 53 6.02 -29.00 10.26
N VAL A 54 5.35 -28.29 9.35
CA VAL A 54 3.92 -28.48 9.05
C VAL A 54 3.69 -29.50 7.92
N GLY A 55 4.70 -30.30 7.58
CA GLY A 55 4.60 -31.39 6.61
C GLY A 55 4.58 -30.94 5.14
N ILE A 56 5.06 -29.73 4.82
CA ILE A 56 5.17 -29.24 3.45
C ILE A 56 6.60 -29.46 2.92
N PRO A 57 6.80 -30.26 1.84
CA PRO A 57 8.10 -30.48 1.24
C PRO A 57 8.71 -29.19 0.70
N VAL A 58 10.00 -29.02 0.96
CA VAL A 58 10.81 -27.93 0.40
C VAL A 58 11.73 -28.49 -0.69
N LEU A 59 11.68 -27.91 -1.90
CA LEU A 59 12.42 -28.35 -3.07
C LEU A 59 13.30 -27.22 -3.64
N SER A 60 14.33 -27.57 -4.41
CA SER A 60 15.18 -26.58 -5.11
C SER A 60 14.49 -25.91 -6.30
N ASP A 61 13.59 -26.62 -6.96
CA ASP A 61 12.86 -26.18 -8.14
C ASP A 61 11.41 -26.70 -8.16
N LEU A 62 10.62 -26.18 -9.10
CA LEU A 62 9.18 -26.45 -9.24
C LEU A 62 8.83 -27.10 -10.58
N ARG A 63 9.78 -27.80 -11.22
CA ARG A 63 9.58 -28.38 -12.57
C ARG A 63 8.39 -29.33 -12.63
N ASP A 64 8.04 -30.02 -11.55
CA ASP A 64 6.90 -30.95 -11.55
C ASP A 64 5.57 -30.31 -11.12
N CYS A 65 5.53 -28.98 -10.94
CA CYS A 65 4.34 -28.26 -10.46
C CYS A 65 3.57 -27.60 -11.61
N PRO A 66 2.46 -28.17 -12.12
CA PRO A 66 1.66 -27.53 -13.17
C PRO A 66 1.04 -26.20 -12.75
N VAL A 67 0.87 -25.96 -11.44
CA VAL A 67 0.35 -24.71 -10.88
C VAL A 67 1.43 -24.06 -10.02
N ILE A 68 1.73 -22.78 -10.27
CA ILE A 68 2.76 -22.02 -9.56
C ILE A 68 2.16 -20.74 -8.97
N LEU A 69 2.32 -20.55 -7.66
CA LEU A 69 1.89 -19.34 -6.94
C LEU A 69 3.10 -18.49 -6.62
N GLY A 70 2.98 -17.19 -6.83
CA GLY A 70 3.93 -16.16 -6.42
C GLY A 70 3.22 -14.89 -5.97
N VAL A 71 3.95 -13.97 -5.36
CA VAL A 71 3.44 -12.66 -4.96
C VAL A 71 3.59 -11.67 -6.12
N LYS A 72 4.78 -11.58 -6.71
CA LYS A 72 5.10 -10.63 -7.78
C LYS A 72 5.27 -11.29 -9.14
N GLU A 73 5.43 -10.44 -10.14
CA GLU A 73 5.75 -10.85 -11.51
C GLU A 73 6.93 -11.83 -11.58
N ILE A 74 6.87 -12.72 -12.57
CA ILE A 74 7.89 -13.73 -12.82
C ILE A 74 8.78 -13.23 -13.97
N PRO A 75 10.12 -13.25 -13.81
CA PRO A 75 11.04 -12.92 -14.90
C PRO A 75 10.76 -13.75 -16.15
N VAL A 76 10.84 -13.10 -17.33
CA VAL A 76 10.50 -13.70 -18.62
C VAL A 76 11.26 -15.00 -18.89
N ASP A 77 12.53 -15.06 -18.48
CA ASP A 77 13.44 -16.19 -18.59
C ASP A 77 13.11 -17.36 -17.64
N ARG A 78 12.24 -17.14 -16.65
CA ARG A 78 11.85 -18.15 -15.65
C ARG A 78 10.46 -18.73 -15.88
N ILE A 79 9.74 -18.24 -16.89
CA ILE A 79 8.44 -18.77 -17.28
C ILE A 79 8.65 -20.11 -17.99
N ALA A 80 7.92 -21.14 -17.57
CA ALA A 80 7.93 -22.47 -18.14
C ALA A 80 6.65 -22.71 -18.94
N PRO A 81 6.71 -23.50 -20.04
CA PRO A 81 5.56 -23.76 -20.89
C PRO A 81 4.47 -24.59 -20.22
N ALA A 82 3.23 -24.38 -20.67
CA ALA A 82 2.04 -25.12 -20.27
C ALA A 82 1.81 -25.16 -18.74
N ARG A 83 1.97 -24.00 -18.07
CA ARG A 83 1.74 -23.84 -16.63
C ARG A 83 0.60 -22.88 -16.34
N THR A 84 0.00 -23.06 -15.17
CA THR A 84 -0.92 -22.09 -14.58
C THR A 84 -0.19 -21.28 -13.52
N TYR A 85 -0.22 -19.96 -13.65
CA TYR A 85 0.43 -19.02 -12.74
C TYR A 85 -0.57 -18.14 -12.00
N LEU A 86 -0.33 -17.94 -10.71
CA LEU A 86 -1.10 -17.08 -9.82
C LEU A 86 -0.17 -16.05 -9.18
N PHE A 87 -0.31 -14.76 -9.54
CA PHE A 87 0.48 -13.66 -8.95
C PHE A 87 -0.10 -12.28 -9.33
N PHE A 88 0.43 -11.19 -8.74
CA PHE A 88 0.16 -9.82 -9.21
C PHE A 88 0.92 -9.53 -10.49
N SER A 89 0.25 -9.64 -11.63
CA SER A 89 0.91 -9.50 -12.93
C SER A 89 1.15 -8.04 -13.34
N HIS A 90 0.34 -7.12 -12.80
CA HIS A 90 0.33 -5.70 -13.15
C HIS A 90 0.17 -5.45 -14.67
N VAL A 91 -0.56 -6.32 -15.39
CA VAL A 91 -0.80 -6.18 -16.83
C VAL A 91 -2.14 -5.50 -17.15
N ILE A 92 -3.06 -5.43 -16.19
CA ILE A 92 -4.46 -5.01 -16.44
C ILE A 92 -4.60 -3.60 -17.01
N LYS A 93 -3.67 -2.69 -16.70
CA LYS A 93 -3.70 -1.30 -17.23
C LYS A 93 -2.83 -1.14 -18.48
N GLY A 94 -2.35 -2.23 -19.07
CA GLY A 94 -1.57 -2.21 -20.31
C GLY A 94 -0.23 -1.50 -20.21
N GLN A 95 0.36 -1.40 -19.00
CA GLN A 95 1.63 -0.70 -18.85
C GLN A 95 2.77 -1.47 -19.57
N PRO A 96 3.62 -0.79 -20.37
CA PRO A 96 4.62 -1.45 -21.22
C PRO A 96 5.58 -2.40 -20.49
N TYR A 97 5.91 -2.09 -19.23
CA TYR A 97 6.90 -2.81 -18.43
C TYR A 97 6.67 -4.32 -18.34
N ASN A 98 5.42 -4.77 -18.13
CA ASN A 98 5.09 -6.19 -17.97
C ASN A 98 4.48 -6.84 -19.22
N MET A 99 4.36 -6.11 -20.33
CA MET A 99 3.86 -6.68 -21.59
C MET A 99 4.75 -7.80 -22.16
N PRO A 100 6.10 -7.76 -22.06
CA PRO A 100 6.94 -8.88 -22.49
C PRO A 100 6.65 -10.18 -21.72
N MET A 101 6.41 -10.09 -20.41
CA MET A 101 6.01 -11.23 -19.58
C MET A 101 4.66 -11.79 -20.02
N LEU A 102 3.68 -10.92 -20.27
CA LEU A 102 2.37 -11.35 -20.77
C LEU A 102 2.48 -12.05 -22.13
N ARG A 103 3.26 -11.49 -23.05
CA ARG A 103 3.52 -12.10 -24.36
C ARG A 103 4.13 -13.50 -24.19
N ARG A 104 5.13 -13.64 -23.33
CA ARG A 104 5.76 -14.94 -23.06
C ARG A 104 4.76 -15.96 -22.52
N LEU A 105 3.89 -15.57 -21.59
CA LEU A 105 2.84 -16.47 -21.07
C LEU A 105 1.92 -16.98 -22.19
N LEU A 106 1.54 -16.11 -23.13
CA LEU A 106 0.71 -16.47 -24.28
C LEU A 106 1.45 -17.41 -25.24
N GLU A 107 2.70 -17.08 -25.62
CA GLU A 107 3.56 -17.92 -26.48
C GLU A 107 3.73 -19.33 -25.91
N TYR A 108 3.80 -19.44 -24.60
CA TYR A 108 4.07 -20.69 -23.88
C TYR A 108 2.79 -21.48 -23.53
N GLY A 109 1.62 -21.01 -23.97
CA GLY A 109 0.35 -21.64 -23.65
C GLY A 109 0.06 -21.70 -22.15
N CYS A 110 0.54 -20.71 -21.38
CA CYS A 110 0.32 -20.62 -19.96
C CYS A 110 -1.07 -20.03 -19.64
N THR A 111 -1.63 -20.42 -18.50
CA THR A 111 -2.80 -19.76 -17.91
C THR A 111 -2.35 -18.77 -16.84
N LEU A 112 -2.84 -17.52 -16.87
CA LEU A 112 -2.59 -16.52 -15.84
C LEU A 112 -3.87 -16.25 -15.04
N ILE A 113 -3.80 -16.43 -13.73
CA ILE A 113 -4.82 -16.02 -12.77
C ILE A 113 -4.27 -14.81 -12.02
N ASP A 114 -4.68 -13.61 -12.43
CA ASP A 114 -4.18 -12.37 -11.87
C ASP A 114 -4.90 -12.02 -10.55
N TYR A 115 -4.13 -11.89 -9.47
CA TYR A 115 -4.63 -11.47 -8.16
C TYR A 115 -5.36 -10.12 -8.19
N GLU A 116 -5.01 -9.23 -9.13
CA GLU A 116 -5.68 -7.93 -9.25
C GLU A 116 -7.15 -8.05 -9.70
N ARG A 117 -7.55 -9.19 -10.26
CA ARG A 117 -8.91 -9.45 -10.78
C ARG A 117 -9.78 -10.33 -9.88
N ILE A 118 -9.27 -10.76 -8.73
CA ILE A 118 -10.06 -11.54 -7.77
C ILE A 118 -10.98 -10.58 -7.00
N VAL A 119 -12.29 -10.75 -7.22
CA VAL A 119 -13.36 -9.94 -6.62
C VAL A 119 -14.39 -10.83 -5.91
N ASP A 120 -15.12 -10.27 -4.96
CA ASP A 120 -16.29 -10.91 -4.35
C ASP A 120 -17.54 -10.76 -5.22
N GLU A 121 -18.67 -11.30 -4.75
CA GLU A 121 -19.97 -11.24 -5.44
C GLU A 121 -20.48 -9.82 -5.69
N LEU A 122 -19.99 -8.83 -4.92
CA LEU A 122 -20.32 -7.42 -5.07
C LEU A 122 -19.31 -6.66 -5.95
N GLY A 123 -18.39 -7.39 -6.61
CA GLY A 123 -17.35 -6.81 -7.45
C GLY A 123 -16.19 -6.17 -6.67
N ARG A 124 -16.13 -6.32 -5.34
CA ARG A 124 -15.08 -5.72 -4.52
C ARG A 124 -13.83 -6.59 -4.56
N ARG A 125 -12.68 -5.96 -4.82
CA ARG A 125 -11.39 -6.67 -4.82
C ARG A 125 -11.06 -7.25 -3.45
N VAL A 126 -10.81 -8.56 -3.40
CA VAL A 126 -10.51 -9.27 -2.15
C VAL A 126 -9.02 -9.31 -1.82
N VAL A 127 -8.15 -9.39 -2.84
CA VAL A 127 -6.70 -9.36 -2.64
C VAL A 127 -6.16 -7.94 -2.83
N ALA A 128 -6.26 -7.11 -1.79
CA ALA A 128 -5.85 -5.70 -1.81
C ALA A 128 -4.95 -5.35 -0.61
N PHE A 129 -4.43 -4.12 -0.57
CA PHE A 129 -3.70 -3.63 0.61
C PHE A 129 -4.56 -3.77 1.87
N GLY A 130 -4.05 -4.55 2.82
CA GLY A 130 -4.70 -4.81 4.09
C GLY A 130 -4.21 -3.88 5.20
N VAL A 131 -4.63 -4.21 6.42
CA VAL A 131 -4.24 -3.52 7.66
C VAL A 131 -2.72 -3.43 7.81
N HIS A 132 -1.99 -4.47 7.41
CA HIS A 132 -0.52 -4.53 7.52
C HIS A 132 0.22 -3.40 6.80
N ALA A 133 -0.30 -2.89 5.67
CA ALA A 133 0.30 -1.74 5.00
C ALA A 133 0.19 -0.46 5.85
N GLY A 134 -0.91 -0.32 6.59
CA GLY A 134 -1.10 0.78 7.54
C GLY A 134 -0.19 0.66 8.75
N LEU A 135 -0.04 -0.56 9.29
CA LEU A 135 0.87 -0.84 10.40
C LEU A 135 2.31 -0.46 10.03
N ALA A 136 2.83 -1.00 8.93
CA ALA A 136 4.19 -0.73 8.47
C ALA A 136 4.38 0.76 8.12
N GLY A 137 3.44 1.35 7.38
CA GLY A 137 3.50 2.75 6.98
C GLY A 137 3.52 3.72 8.16
N ALA A 138 2.72 3.47 9.20
CA ALA A 138 2.72 4.30 10.40
C ALA A 138 4.02 4.15 11.22
N ILE A 139 4.54 2.92 11.37
CA ILE A 139 5.84 2.69 12.03
C ILE A 139 6.95 3.43 11.28
N ASP A 140 7.04 3.28 9.96
CA ASP A 140 8.06 3.92 9.14
C ASP A 140 7.91 5.45 9.13
N THR A 141 6.68 5.96 9.24
CA THR A 141 6.41 7.40 9.36
C THR A 141 6.98 7.97 10.68
N LEU A 142 6.75 7.29 11.81
CA LEU A 142 7.28 7.72 13.11
C LEU A 142 8.80 7.62 13.16
N TRP A 143 9.36 6.55 12.62
CA TRP A 143 10.81 6.39 12.46
C TRP A 143 11.40 7.52 11.60
N SER A 144 10.79 7.80 10.44
CA SER A 144 11.24 8.86 9.53
C SER A 144 11.15 10.24 10.18
N LEU A 145 10.13 10.50 11.00
CA LEU A 145 10.04 11.72 11.80
C LEU A 145 11.21 11.83 12.78
N GLY A 146 11.51 10.75 13.52
CA GLY A 146 12.65 10.69 14.43
C GLY A 146 13.98 11.00 13.73
N LYS A 147 14.19 10.45 12.53
CA LYS A 147 15.39 10.70 11.70
C LYS A 147 15.44 12.12 11.15
N ARG A 148 14.29 12.67 10.72
CA ARG A 148 14.20 14.06 10.24
C ARG A 148 14.56 15.06 11.34
N TRP A 149 14.09 14.85 12.57
CA TRP A 149 14.43 15.73 13.70
C TRP A 149 15.88 15.60 14.12
N GLU A 150 16.41 14.38 14.16
CA GLU A 150 17.83 14.13 14.41
C GLU A 150 18.71 14.87 13.38
N ALA A 151 18.37 14.81 12.09
CA ALA A 151 19.06 15.54 11.03
C ALA A 151 18.96 17.08 11.17
N LYS A 152 17.94 17.59 11.88
CA LYS A 152 17.79 19.01 12.23
C LYS A 152 18.46 19.39 13.56
N GLY A 153 19.25 18.49 14.17
CA GLY A 153 19.93 18.73 15.44
C GLY A 153 19.04 18.54 16.67
N HIS A 154 17.88 17.91 16.52
CA HIS A 154 16.94 17.63 17.61
C HIS A 154 16.78 16.13 17.80
N ARG A 155 17.63 15.52 18.63
CA ARG A 155 17.42 14.13 19.03
C ARG A 155 16.21 14.05 19.96
N THR A 156 15.26 13.19 19.64
CA THR A 156 14.10 12.91 20.50
C THR A 156 13.98 11.41 20.71
N PRO A 157 13.13 10.95 21.65
CA PRO A 157 12.89 9.51 21.83
C PRO A 157 12.37 8.77 20.58
N LEU A 158 11.82 9.49 19.59
CA LEU A 158 11.45 8.90 18.29
C LEU A 158 12.69 8.51 17.45
N SER A 159 13.86 9.12 17.69
CA SER A 159 15.10 8.83 16.96
C SER A 159 15.62 7.40 17.19
N ASP A 160 15.17 6.76 18.27
CA ASP A 160 15.53 5.39 18.66
C ASP A 160 14.61 4.33 18.01
N LEU A 161 13.56 4.76 17.30
CA LEU A 161 12.74 3.83 16.51
C LEU A 161 13.54 3.27 15.33
N GLN A 162 13.12 2.11 14.87
CA GLN A 162 13.61 1.43 13.68
C GLN A 162 12.53 1.35 12.60
N PRO A 163 12.90 1.14 11.32
CA PRO A 163 11.91 0.86 10.28
C PRO A 163 11.17 -0.45 10.56
N ALA A 164 9.96 -0.58 10.05
CA ALA A 164 9.03 -1.68 10.33
C ALA A 164 9.65 -3.07 10.10
N HIS A 165 10.45 -3.22 9.04
CA HIS A 165 11.10 -4.48 8.68
C HIS A 165 12.23 -4.91 9.63
N ALA A 166 12.71 -4.02 10.50
CA ALA A 166 13.79 -4.32 11.45
C ALA A 166 13.27 -4.89 12.77
N TYR A 167 11.96 -4.79 13.05
CA TYR A 167 11.36 -5.42 14.22
C TYR A 167 11.01 -6.87 13.92
N SER A 168 11.23 -7.76 14.90
CA SER A 168 10.88 -9.17 14.78
C SER A 168 9.37 -9.41 14.83
N SER A 169 8.60 -8.48 15.41
CA SER A 169 7.16 -8.60 15.58
C SER A 169 6.47 -7.24 15.75
N LEU A 170 5.17 -7.21 15.44
CA LEU A 170 4.33 -6.05 15.71
C LEU A 170 4.31 -5.67 17.20
N ARG A 171 4.36 -6.67 18.09
CA ARG A 171 4.41 -6.46 19.55
C ARG A 171 5.66 -5.68 19.94
N GLU A 172 6.81 -6.06 19.40
CA GLU A 172 8.08 -5.36 19.64
C GLU A 172 8.05 -3.92 19.12
N ALA A 173 7.57 -3.73 17.89
CA ALA A 173 7.42 -2.39 17.29
C ALA A 173 6.53 -1.48 18.16
N LYS A 174 5.36 -1.97 18.59
CA LYS A 174 4.46 -1.22 19.49
C LYS A 174 5.09 -0.93 20.84
N ALA A 175 5.85 -1.87 21.41
CA ALA A 175 6.55 -1.64 22.68
C ALA A 175 7.63 -0.55 22.54
N ALA A 176 8.36 -0.52 21.42
CA ALA A 176 9.32 0.54 21.11
C ALA A 176 8.62 1.90 20.96
N ILE A 177 7.52 1.96 20.21
CA ILE A 177 6.71 3.18 20.05
C ILE A 177 6.16 3.67 21.40
N ALA A 178 5.66 2.77 22.25
CA ALA A 178 5.16 3.13 23.58
C ALA A 178 6.27 3.70 24.48
N ARG A 179 7.48 3.13 24.42
CA ARG A 179 8.65 3.69 25.14
C ARG A 179 9.00 5.08 24.61
N ALA A 180 9.06 5.25 23.30
CA ALA A 180 9.34 6.55 22.68
C ALA A 180 8.27 7.60 23.04
N ALA A 181 6.99 7.23 23.01
CA ALA A 181 5.88 8.10 23.38
C ALA A 181 5.98 8.59 24.84
N ARG A 182 6.30 7.67 25.78
CA ARG A 182 6.55 8.05 27.18
C ARG A 182 7.75 8.98 27.31
N GLY A 183 8.86 8.66 26.65
CA GLY A 183 10.04 9.51 26.64
C GLY A 183 9.72 10.91 26.12
N CYS A 184 8.92 11.04 25.05
CA CYS A 184 8.52 12.33 24.49
C CYS A 184 7.73 13.19 25.51
N ARG A 185 6.95 12.57 26.40
CA ARG A 185 6.21 13.28 27.46
C ARG A 185 7.12 13.82 28.57
N GLU A 186 8.31 13.24 28.74
CA GLU A 186 9.30 13.63 29.74
C GLU A 186 10.39 14.54 29.16
N ASP A 187 10.66 14.42 27.86
CA ASP A 187 11.70 15.16 27.14
C ASP A 187 11.39 16.65 27.02
N ARG A 188 12.30 17.49 27.53
CA ARG A 188 12.15 18.95 27.52
C ARG A 188 12.12 19.50 26.10
N THR A 189 12.91 18.93 25.19
CA THR A 189 13.02 19.39 23.80
C THR A 189 11.71 19.16 23.04
N PHE A 190 11.08 18.00 23.22
CA PHE A 190 9.80 17.67 22.64
C PHE A 190 8.68 18.53 23.25
N ARG A 191 8.68 18.71 24.58
CA ARG A 191 7.67 19.52 25.26
C ARG A 191 7.65 20.99 24.85
N SER A 192 8.80 21.55 24.49
CA SER A 192 8.89 22.93 24.01
C SER A 192 8.54 23.10 22.54
N LYS A 193 8.29 22.01 21.80
CA LYS A 193 7.93 22.06 20.39
C LYS A 193 6.41 22.17 20.21
N ALA A 194 6.03 22.75 19.07
CA ALA A 194 4.65 22.72 18.58
C ALA A 194 4.13 21.28 18.49
N PRO A 195 2.80 21.07 18.58
CA PRO A 195 2.21 19.75 18.45
C PRO A 195 2.62 19.05 17.15
N VAL A 196 2.89 17.76 17.24
CA VAL A 196 3.10 16.91 16.06
C VAL A 196 1.75 16.54 15.49
N THR A 197 1.48 16.95 14.26
CA THR A 197 0.19 16.66 13.62
C THR A 197 0.30 15.40 12.76
N LEU A 198 -0.50 14.40 13.10
CA LEU A 198 -0.60 13.11 12.43
C LEU A 198 -1.87 13.12 11.57
N GLY A 199 -1.70 13.46 10.30
CA GLY A 199 -2.79 13.51 9.33
C GLY A 199 -3.07 12.12 8.76
N VAL A 200 -4.25 11.58 9.04
CA VAL A 200 -4.72 10.30 8.48
C VAL A 200 -5.78 10.57 7.43
N THR A 201 -5.50 10.18 6.19
CA THR A 201 -6.43 10.32 5.08
C THR A 201 -7.23 9.04 4.89
N GLY A 202 -8.54 9.09 4.66
CA GLY A 202 -9.33 7.89 4.37
C GLY A 202 -9.60 6.97 5.58
N TYR A 203 -10.46 5.98 5.36
CA TYR A 203 -11.10 5.19 6.43
C TYR A 203 -11.16 3.68 6.11
N GLY A 204 -10.34 3.22 5.16
CA GLY A 204 -10.28 1.82 4.71
C GLY A 204 -9.43 0.91 5.61
N ARG A 205 -9.13 -0.31 5.12
CA ARG A 205 -8.31 -1.32 5.84
C ARG A 205 -6.94 -0.77 6.25
N VAL A 206 -6.29 -0.02 5.36
CA VAL A 206 -4.99 0.60 5.64
C VAL A 206 -5.11 1.63 6.77
N ALA A 207 -6.14 2.47 6.77
CA ALA A 207 -6.36 3.46 7.83
C ALA A 207 -6.53 2.81 9.20
N LYS A 208 -7.20 1.65 9.28
CA LYS A 208 -7.30 0.88 10.54
C LYS A 208 -5.92 0.53 11.11
N GLY A 209 -4.99 0.07 10.26
CA GLY A 209 -3.62 -0.22 10.68
C GLY A 209 -2.85 1.03 11.10
N VAL A 210 -3.07 2.16 10.42
CA VAL A 210 -2.49 3.44 10.83
C VAL A 210 -2.99 3.82 12.22
N HIS A 211 -4.30 3.80 12.44
CA HIS A 211 -4.90 4.12 13.74
C HIS A 211 -4.35 3.22 14.85
N GLU A 212 -4.25 1.91 14.62
CA GLU A 212 -3.72 0.95 15.60
C GLU A 212 -2.29 1.27 16.08
N ILE A 213 -1.44 1.81 15.20
CA ILE A 213 -0.10 2.26 15.58
C ILE A 213 -0.15 3.62 16.28
N LEU A 214 -0.92 4.57 15.73
CA LEU A 214 -1.00 5.91 16.28
C LEU A 214 -1.68 5.94 17.66
N ASP A 215 -2.60 5.03 17.96
CA ASP A 215 -3.25 4.91 19.28
C ASP A 215 -2.23 4.65 20.40
N VAL A 216 -1.10 4.01 20.09
CA VAL A 216 0.01 3.79 21.04
C VAL A 216 0.63 5.10 21.54
N LEU A 217 0.52 6.18 20.75
CA LEU A 217 1.03 7.52 21.12
C LEU A 217 0.09 8.27 22.06
N GLU A 218 -1.14 7.78 22.24
CA GLU A 218 -2.23 8.46 22.95
C GLU A 218 -2.44 9.90 22.42
N PRO A 219 -2.70 10.06 21.10
CA PRO A 219 -2.83 11.39 20.50
C PRO A 219 -4.12 12.08 20.95
N VAL A 220 -4.11 13.41 20.94
CA VAL A 220 -5.32 14.22 21.06
C VAL A 220 -6.04 14.23 19.71
N GLU A 221 -7.30 13.81 19.67
CA GLU A 221 -8.11 13.92 18.45
C GLU A 221 -8.54 15.36 18.22
N VAL A 222 -8.38 15.84 16.99
CA VAL A 222 -8.77 17.20 16.60
C VAL A 222 -9.48 17.13 15.25
N ALA A 223 -10.60 17.85 15.12
CA ALA A 223 -11.29 17.98 13.83
C ALA A 223 -10.41 18.76 12.84
N ALA A 224 -10.54 18.50 11.54
CA ALA A 224 -9.70 19.17 10.55
C ALA A 224 -9.88 20.69 10.57
N GLU A 225 -11.10 21.17 10.82
CA GLU A 225 -11.47 22.57 10.95
C GLU A 225 -10.80 23.25 12.15
N GLU A 226 -10.55 22.49 13.21
CA GLU A 226 -9.94 22.96 14.46
C GLU A 226 -8.40 22.94 14.39
N LEU A 227 -7.83 22.43 13.29
CA LEU A 227 -6.39 22.33 13.13
C LEU A 227 -5.72 23.70 13.34
N GLY A 228 -6.35 24.81 12.96
CA GLY A 228 -5.86 26.18 13.18
C GLY A 228 -5.59 26.54 14.66
N SER A 229 -6.26 25.87 15.60
CA SER A 229 -6.33 26.26 17.02
C SER A 229 -5.49 25.38 17.95
N ILE A 230 -4.65 24.49 17.42
CA ILE A 230 -3.89 23.52 18.24
C ILE A 230 -2.59 24.06 18.85
N SER A 231 -2.24 25.33 18.65
CA SER A 231 -0.95 25.89 19.08
C SER A 231 -0.70 25.77 20.59
N SER A 232 -1.75 25.72 21.40
CA SER A 232 -1.69 25.50 22.85
C SER A 232 -1.36 24.05 23.25
N MET A 233 -1.40 23.10 22.32
CA MET A 233 -1.14 21.67 22.56
C MET A 233 0.35 21.32 22.44
N THR A 234 1.24 22.20 22.88
CA THR A 234 2.70 21.99 22.82
C THR A 234 3.11 20.66 23.46
N GLY A 235 4.07 19.96 22.83
CA GLY A 235 4.54 18.68 23.36
C GLY A 235 3.49 17.55 23.32
N ARG A 236 2.52 17.62 22.40
CA ARG A 236 1.52 16.57 22.18
C ARG A 236 1.58 16.03 20.76
N PHE A 237 1.21 14.78 20.61
CA PHE A 237 0.76 14.23 19.33
C PHE A 237 -0.71 14.59 19.14
N VAL A 238 -1.05 15.11 17.97
CA VAL A 238 -2.42 15.45 17.58
C VAL A 238 -2.77 14.61 16.36
N ARG A 239 -3.91 13.91 16.40
CA ARG A 239 -4.41 13.14 15.26
C ARG A 239 -5.57 13.87 14.61
N VAL A 240 -5.50 13.95 13.29
CA VAL A 240 -6.53 14.60 12.46
C VAL A 240 -6.92 13.66 11.34
N ARG A 241 -8.22 13.43 11.19
CA ARG A 241 -8.75 12.64 10.08
C ARG A 241 -9.15 13.58 8.94
N PHE A 242 -8.72 13.22 7.73
CA PHE A 242 -9.14 13.90 6.51
C PHE A 242 -9.99 12.98 5.64
N GLU A 243 -11.18 13.47 5.35
CA GLU A 243 -12.18 12.91 4.44
C GLU A 243 -12.26 13.71 3.13
N GLU A 244 -13.00 13.22 2.14
CA GLU A 244 -13.06 13.79 0.80
C GLU A 244 -13.47 15.28 0.78
N CYS A 245 -14.34 15.74 1.70
CA CYS A 245 -14.73 17.15 1.85
C CYS A 245 -13.58 18.07 2.25
N HIS A 246 -12.49 17.54 2.82
CA HIS A 246 -11.29 18.31 3.16
C HIS A 246 -10.33 18.43 1.97
N PHE A 247 -10.51 17.62 0.94
CA PHE A 247 -9.67 17.65 -0.25
C PHE A 247 -10.23 18.53 -1.34
N ALA A 248 -11.56 18.58 -1.46
CA ALA A 248 -12.21 19.20 -2.60
C ALA A 248 -13.50 19.93 -2.23
N GLU A 249 -13.81 20.98 -2.98
CA GLU A 249 -15.10 21.66 -2.92
C GLU A 249 -15.66 21.93 -4.33
N PRO A 250 -16.99 22.03 -4.49
CA PRO A 250 -17.60 22.34 -5.77
C PRO A 250 -17.21 23.72 -6.31
N LEU A 251 -16.97 23.80 -7.62
CA LEU A 251 -16.65 25.07 -8.31
C LEU A 251 -17.82 26.06 -8.30
N ASP A 252 -19.05 25.55 -8.23
CA ASP A 252 -20.29 26.35 -8.24
C ASP A 252 -20.70 26.87 -6.85
N GLY A 253 -19.88 26.62 -5.81
CA GLY A 253 -20.14 27.08 -4.44
C GLY A 253 -21.20 26.29 -3.68
N THR A 254 -21.72 25.20 -4.26
CA THR A 254 -22.64 24.30 -3.55
C THR A 254 -21.93 23.50 -2.46
N SER A 255 -22.70 22.91 -1.54
CA SER A 255 -22.16 22.03 -0.49
C SER A 255 -21.52 20.77 -1.08
N PHE A 256 -20.45 20.29 -0.45
CA PHE A 256 -19.77 19.07 -0.87
C PHE A 256 -20.73 17.86 -0.88
N SER A 257 -20.67 17.08 -1.95
CA SER A 257 -21.36 15.79 -2.06
C SER A 257 -20.38 14.72 -2.51
N LYS A 258 -20.29 13.65 -1.72
CA LYS A 258 -19.44 12.49 -2.03
C LYS A 258 -19.84 11.82 -3.35
N ALA A 259 -21.14 11.72 -3.62
CA ALA A 259 -21.64 11.14 -4.87
C ALA A 259 -21.18 11.95 -6.08
N ARG A 260 -21.27 13.29 -5.99
CA ARG A 260 -20.79 14.20 -7.04
C ARG A 260 -19.27 14.12 -7.19
N TYR A 261 -18.53 14.10 -6.10
CA TYR A 261 -17.06 14.00 -6.12
C TYR A 261 -16.56 12.78 -6.91
N TYR A 262 -17.26 11.64 -6.81
CA TYR A 262 -16.90 10.43 -7.56
C TYR A 262 -17.46 10.41 -8.99
N ALA A 263 -18.63 10.99 -9.23
CA ALA A 263 -19.28 10.97 -10.55
C ALA A 263 -18.68 12.03 -11.50
N ASP A 264 -18.35 13.20 -10.98
CA ASP A 264 -17.87 14.37 -11.72
C ASP A 264 -16.77 15.10 -10.93
N PRO A 265 -15.54 14.53 -10.89
CA PRO A 265 -14.42 15.14 -10.19
C PRO A 265 -13.92 16.43 -10.86
N GLU A 266 -14.29 16.70 -12.12
CA GLU A 266 -13.86 17.90 -12.85
C GLU A 266 -14.61 19.16 -12.39
N SER A 267 -15.81 19.02 -11.81
CA SER A 267 -16.54 20.15 -11.21
C SER A 267 -16.08 20.51 -9.79
N MET A 268 -14.94 19.99 -9.35
CA MET A 268 -14.38 20.18 -8.02
C MET A 268 -13.02 20.88 -8.09
N ARG A 269 -12.73 21.77 -7.14
CA ARG A 269 -11.37 22.32 -6.93
C ARG A 269 -10.71 21.74 -5.68
N GLY A 270 -9.41 21.52 -5.75
CA GLY A 270 -8.62 21.06 -4.61
C GLY A 270 -8.40 22.17 -3.58
N ILE A 271 -8.69 21.89 -2.30
CA ILE A 271 -8.59 22.85 -1.19
C ILE A 271 -7.64 22.42 -0.08
N PHE A 272 -7.12 21.18 -0.13
CA PHE A 272 -6.32 20.63 0.95
C PHE A 272 -5.07 21.47 1.25
N GLY A 273 -4.33 21.84 0.20
CA GLY A 273 -3.10 22.60 0.31
C GLY A 273 -3.30 23.99 0.89
N SER A 274 -4.34 24.70 0.46
CA SER A 274 -4.61 26.06 0.92
C SER A 274 -5.21 26.11 2.32
N ARG A 275 -5.91 25.06 2.78
CA ARG A 275 -6.57 25.03 4.09
C ARG A 275 -5.77 24.34 5.20
N TYR A 276 -5.07 23.25 4.89
CA TYR A 276 -4.51 22.37 5.93
C TYR A 276 -2.99 22.22 5.88
N LEU A 277 -2.34 22.47 4.74
CA LEU A 277 -0.89 22.46 4.69
C LEU A 277 -0.32 23.78 5.27
N PRO A 278 0.77 23.71 6.05
CA PRO A 278 1.46 24.91 6.49
C PRO A 278 2.00 25.71 5.28
N THR A 279 1.81 27.03 5.29
CA THR A 279 2.41 27.96 4.33
C THR A 279 3.92 28.07 4.55
N SER A 280 4.66 28.62 3.58
CA SER A 280 6.12 28.83 3.59
C SER A 280 6.66 29.37 4.93
N ASP A 281 5.94 30.29 5.54
CA ASP A 281 6.33 30.96 6.80
C ASP A 281 6.01 30.13 8.06
N ARG A 282 5.14 29.12 7.95
CA ARG A 282 4.67 28.25 9.06
C ARG A 282 5.19 26.81 8.98
N LEU A 283 5.97 26.49 7.95
CA LEU A 283 6.59 25.17 7.73
C LEU A 283 7.58 24.77 8.82
N ALA A 284 8.11 25.74 9.58
CA ALA A 284 8.96 25.49 10.75
C ALA A 284 8.18 25.06 12.00
N GLU A 285 6.88 25.36 12.07
CA GLU A 285 6.06 25.23 13.30
C GLU A 285 5.04 24.08 13.23
N ARG A 286 4.84 23.44 12.06
CA ARG A 286 3.90 22.34 11.88
C ARG A 286 4.54 21.19 11.10
N ASP A 287 4.96 20.14 11.81
CA ASP A 287 5.22 18.86 11.17
C ASP A 287 3.87 18.13 10.99
N LEU A 288 3.20 18.39 9.85
CA LEU A 288 2.11 17.55 9.37
C LEU A 288 2.70 16.33 8.68
N LEU A 289 2.63 15.17 9.32
CA LEU A 289 2.94 13.90 8.69
C LEU A 289 1.65 13.32 8.10
N GLY A 290 1.58 13.31 6.77
CA GLY A 290 0.61 12.49 6.06
C GLY A 290 1.07 11.05 6.09
N VAL A 291 0.27 10.16 6.67
CA VAL A 291 0.41 8.71 6.42
C VAL A 291 -0.48 8.41 5.21
N PRO A 292 0.07 8.23 4.00
CA PRO A 292 -0.75 8.02 2.82
C PRO A 292 -1.48 6.68 2.95
N VAL A 293 -2.80 6.74 3.07
CA VAL A 293 -3.67 5.58 2.99
C VAL A 293 -4.10 5.49 1.54
N SER A 294 -3.49 4.58 0.78
CA SER A 294 -3.85 4.37 -0.63
C SER A 294 -5.34 4.07 -0.78
N ALA A 295 -6.12 5.03 -1.27
CA ALA A 295 -7.43 4.76 -1.87
C ALA A 295 -7.18 4.17 -3.26
N ALA A 296 -7.21 2.84 -3.39
CA ALA A 296 -7.29 2.22 -4.69
C ALA A 296 -8.60 2.68 -5.35
N ARG A 297 -8.53 3.53 -6.38
CA ARG A 297 -9.69 3.81 -7.24
C ARG A 297 -10.12 2.50 -7.88
N ASP A 298 -11.37 2.11 -7.66
CA ASP A 298 -12.00 0.99 -8.36
C ASP A 298 -12.20 1.37 -9.84
N PRO A 299 -11.52 0.70 -10.79
CA PRO A 299 -11.69 0.96 -12.22
C PRO A 299 -13.03 0.45 -12.77
N SER A 300 -13.78 -0.37 -12.01
CA SER A 300 -15.02 -1.01 -12.48
C SER A 300 -16.13 -0.03 -12.83
N ARG A 301 -16.06 1.23 -12.37
CA ARG A 301 -17.01 2.30 -12.70
C ARG A 301 -16.76 2.98 -14.06
N ARG A 302 -15.75 2.58 -14.83
CA ARG A 302 -15.62 2.95 -16.25
C ARG A 302 -16.30 1.91 -17.15
N SER A 303 -17.61 1.71 -16.99
CA SER A 303 -18.44 1.03 -17.99
C SER A 303 -19.28 2.05 -18.74
N GLY A 304 -18.62 2.82 -19.61
CA GLY A 304 -19.24 3.55 -20.69
C GLY A 304 -18.45 3.24 -21.96
N PRO A 305 -19.08 2.90 -23.09
CA PRO A 305 -18.34 2.54 -24.30
C PRO A 305 -17.48 3.73 -24.73
N LEU A 306 -16.17 3.51 -24.81
CA LEU A 306 -15.23 4.36 -25.52
C LEU A 306 -15.65 4.38 -26.99
N ARG A 307 -16.58 5.25 -27.34
CA ARG A 307 -16.84 5.64 -28.73
C ARG A 307 -15.62 6.46 -29.17
N HIS A 308 -14.63 5.79 -29.75
CA HIS A 308 -13.62 6.44 -30.57
C HIS A 308 -14.33 7.12 -31.74
N ARG A 309 -14.71 8.39 -31.58
CA ARG A 309 -14.99 9.27 -32.73
C ARG A 309 -13.63 9.58 -33.36
N VAL A 310 -13.24 8.76 -34.33
CA VAL A 310 -12.22 9.13 -35.32
C VAL A 310 -12.75 10.36 -36.04
N ARG A 311 -12.18 11.53 -35.74
CA ARG A 311 -12.37 12.73 -36.57
C ARG A 311 -11.56 12.51 -37.86
N PRO A 312 -12.15 12.56 -39.06
CA PRO A 312 -11.37 12.53 -40.28
C PRO A 312 -10.57 13.84 -40.40
N ALA A 313 -9.30 13.72 -40.78
CA ALA A 313 -8.39 14.83 -41.02
C ALA A 313 -8.90 15.75 -42.16
N PRO A 314 -8.67 17.06 -42.10
CA PRO A 314 -9.06 17.98 -43.16
C PRO A 314 -8.21 17.75 -44.41
N ARG A 315 -8.86 17.49 -45.54
CA ARG A 315 -8.24 17.44 -46.87
C ARG A 315 -7.76 18.85 -47.25
N SER A 316 -6.46 19.04 -47.34
CA SER A 316 -5.85 20.23 -47.94
C SER A 316 -6.00 20.18 -49.47
N HIS A 317 -6.83 21.05 -50.02
CA HIS A 317 -6.79 21.38 -51.44
C HIS A 317 -5.57 22.28 -51.72
N ARG A 318 -4.56 21.75 -52.42
CA ARG A 318 -3.68 22.58 -53.26
C ARG A 318 -4.02 22.31 -54.72
N ARG A 319 -4.59 23.33 -55.36
CA ARG A 319 -4.71 23.46 -56.81
C ARG A 319 -3.30 23.77 -57.35
N HIS A 320 -2.83 22.98 -58.30
CA HIS A 320 -1.91 23.46 -59.33
C HIS A 320 -2.77 23.85 -60.55
N GLN A 321 -2.59 25.09 -61.01
CA GLN A 321 -2.91 25.50 -62.37
C GLN A 321 -1.57 25.58 -63.12
N LEU A 322 -1.56 24.95 -64.30
CA LEU A 322 -0.59 25.01 -65.40
C LEU A 322 0.84 24.58 -65.08
#